data_AF-A0A662C8F7-F1
#
_entry.id   AF-A0A662C8F7-F1
#
_cell.length_a   1.000
_cell.length_b   1.000
_cell.length_c   1.000
_cell.angle_alpha   90.00
_cell.angle_beta   90.00
_cell.angle_gamma   90.00
#
_symmetry.space_group_name_H-M   'P 1'
#
loop_
_entity.id
_entity.type
_entity.pdbx_description
1 polymer ?
#
loop_
_entity_poly.entity_id
_entity_poly.type
_entity_poly.pdbx_seq_one_letter_code
_entity_poly.pdbx_strand_id
1 'polypeptide(L)'
;MNNRKKHIFPGFVVLIFLFIIFSSNTIGEVGFKSNDNHKFTIPPSVKDTIVEDTIKLPYPFKDDSNPYSQKTQSSPLYLSNPSNIKTEVEYDPFTGEYNITEKIGSFNYRNPSSMTLEEYRSQTRKNSINNYWSQQRRANGNLGQGELFLDKYLNPKLNVNIKGFDKIFGSNVIDIKP
;
A
#
# COMPACT_ATOMS: atom_id res chain seq x y z
N MET A 1 -30.50 -23.08 -51.10
CA MET A 1 -30.62 -21.96 -50.14
C MET A 1 -31.96 -22.11 -49.41
N ASN A 2 -32.01 -22.92 -48.36
CA ASN A 2 -33.27 -23.30 -47.69
C ASN A 2 -33.40 -22.57 -46.35
N ASN A 3 -34.17 -21.49 -46.35
CA ASN A 3 -34.58 -20.77 -45.16
C ASN A 3 -35.64 -21.59 -44.40
N ARG A 4 -35.21 -22.42 -43.44
CA ARG A 4 -36.12 -23.03 -42.48
C ARG A 4 -36.55 -21.96 -41.47
N LYS A 5 -37.78 -21.47 -41.59
CA LYS A 5 -38.44 -20.66 -40.56
C LYS A 5 -38.44 -21.45 -39.25
N LYS A 6 -37.72 -20.95 -38.25
CA LYS A 6 -37.69 -21.53 -36.91
C LYS A 6 -39.00 -21.14 -36.20
N HIS A 7 -39.94 -22.07 -36.13
CA HIS A 7 -41.09 -21.93 -35.25
C HIS A 7 -40.61 -22.15 -33.82
N ILE A 8 -40.53 -21.08 -33.04
CA ILE A 8 -40.35 -21.15 -31.60
C ILE A 8 -41.67 -21.68 -31.04
N PHE A 9 -41.67 -22.92 -30.58
CA PHE A 9 -42.85 -23.54 -29.96
C PHE A 9 -43.26 -22.69 -28.74
N PRO A 10 -44.51 -22.21 -28.63
CA PRO A 10 -44.93 -21.32 -27.55
C PRO A 10 -44.73 -21.95 -26.16
N GLY A 11 -44.74 -23.28 -26.05
CA GLY A 11 -44.42 -24.01 -24.82
C GLY A 11 -42.98 -23.83 -24.32
N PHE A 12 -42.01 -23.59 -25.21
CA PHE A 12 -40.60 -23.42 -24.82
C PHE A 12 -40.35 -22.06 -24.15
N VAL A 13 -41.07 -21.01 -24.57
CA VAL A 13 -40.98 -19.67 -23.99
C VAL A 13 -41.61 -19.63 -22.58
N VAL A 14 -42.69 -20.37 -22.37
CA VAL A 14 -43.33 -20.53 -21.05
C VAL A 14 -42.41 -21.28 -20.07
N LEU A 15 -41.68 -22.29 -20.55
CA LEU A 15 -40.69 -23.03 -19.75
C LEU A 15 -39.51 -22.15 -19.30
N ILE A 16 -39.02 -21.26 -20.17
CA ILE A 16 -37.97 -20.30 -19.82
C ILE A 16 -38.48 -19.29 -18.77
N PHE A 17 -39.71 -18.80 -18.92
CA PHE A 17 -40.31 -17.89 -17.93
C PHE A 17 -40.53 -18.56 -16.57
N LEU A 18 -40.95 -19.84 -16.54
CA LEU A 18 -41.06 -20.62 -15.30
C LEU A 18 -39.68 -20.86 -14.65
N PHE A 19 -38.63 -21.08 -15.44
CA PHE A 19 -37.28 -21.26 -14.92
C PHE A 19 -36.71 -19.98 -14.30
N ILE A 20 -37.01 -18.81 -14.89
CA ILE A 20 -36.59 -17.51 -14.33
C ILE A 20 -37.28 -17.24 -12.98
N ILE A 21 -38.57 -17.55 -12.85
CA ILE A 21 -39.34 -17.40 -11.59
C ILE A 21 -38.89 -18.42 -10.52
N PHE A 22 -38.45 -19.62 -10.92
CA PHE A 22 -37.91 -20.62 -10.00
C PHE A 22 -36.47 -20.28 -9.56
N SER A 23 -35.67 -19.66 -10.43
CA SER A 23 -34.30 -19.21 -10.10
C SER A 23 -34.23 -17.98 -9.20
N SER A 24 -35.27 -17.15 -9.15
CA SER A 24 -35.29 -15.92 -8.33
C SER A 24 -35.66 -16.14 -6.87
N ASN A 25 -35.90 -17.38 -6.42
CA ASN A 25 -36.16 -17.71 -5.02
C ASN A 25 -35.11 -18.65 -4.43
N THR A 26 -33.82 -18.30 -4.55
CA THR A 26 -32.76 -18.86 -3.69
C THR A 26 -31.72 -17.80 -3.31
N ILE A 27 -32.16 -16.71 -2.69
CA ILE A 27 -31.29 -15.95 -1.79
C ILE A 27 -31.76 -16.31 -0.37
N GLY A 28 -31.41 -17.52 0.04
CA GLY A 28 -31.38 -17.86 1.45
C GLY A 28 -30.17 -17.18 2.04
N GLU A 29 -30.38 -16.27 2.99
CA GLU A 29 -29.35 -15.87 3.94
C GLU A 29 -28.65 -17.14 4.46
N VAL A 30 -27.37 -17.31 4.14
CA VAL A 30 -26.49 -18.20 4.90
C VAL A 30 -26.13 -17.47 6.19
N GLY A 31 -27.16 -17.20 7.00
CA GLY A 31 -27.00 -16.77 8.37
C GLY A 31 -26.75 -18.02 9.21
N PHE A 32 -25.55 -18.14 9.78
CA PHE A 32 -25.31 -19.08 10.87
C PHE A 32 -26.27 -18.74 12.02
N LYS A 33 -27.40 -19.45 12.13
CA LYS A 33 -28.21 -19.47 13.35
C LYS A 33 -27.48 -20.34 14.37
N SER A 34 -26.51 -19.77 15.06
CA SER A 34 -26.01 -20.30 16.33
C SER A 34 -27.17 -20.22 17.34
N ASN A 35 -27.72 -21.37 17.68
CA ASN A 35 -28.63 -21.54 18.81
C ASN A 35 -27.80 -21.89 20.04
N ASP A 36 -26.96 -20.96 20.47
CA ASP A 36 -26.25 -21.09 21.73
C ASP A 36 -26.96 -20.21 22.76
N ASN A 37 -27.95 -20.78 23.44
CA ASN A 37 -28.54 -20.19 24.65
C ASN A 37 -27.57 -20.17 25.84
N HIS A 38 -26.29 -20.47 25.61
CA HIS A 38 -25.23 -20.11 26.52
C HIS A 38 -25.00 -18.62 26.38
N LYS A 39 -25.71 -17.81 27.19
CA LYS A 39 -25.23 -16.48 27.54
C LYS A 39 -23.76 -16.65 27.94
N PHE A 40 -22.85 -16.28 27.04
CA PHE A 40 -21.45 -16.10 27.38
C PHE A 40 -21.42 -14.86 28.27
N THR A 41 -21.68 -15.08 29.56
CA THR A 41 -21.38 -14.08 30.57
C THR A 41 -19.88 -13.94 30.54
N ILE A 42 -19.41 -12.91 29.83
CA ILE A 42 -18.06 -12.41 30.01
C ILE A 42 -17.96 -12.18 31.52
N PRO A 43 -17.12 -12.92 32.26
CA PRO A 43 -16.90 -12.60 33.67
C PRO A 43 -16.58 -11.10 33.72
N PRO A 44 -17.10 -10.34 34.70
CA PRO A 44 -16.77 -8.92 34.80
C PRO A 44 -15.26 -8.85 34.65
N SER A 45 -14.81 -8.13 33.62
CA SER A 45 -13.39 -7.97 33.31
C SER A 45 -12.74 -7.75 34.66
N VAL A 46 -11.93 -8.71 35.12
CA VAL A 46 -11.02 -8.45 36.23
C VAL A 46 -10.40 -7.15 35.79
N LYS A 47 -10.60 -6.09 36.58
CA LYS A 47 -10.04 -4.79 36.29
C LYS A 47 -8.54 -5.01 36.34
N ASP A 48 -8.02 -5.51 35.24
CA ASP A 48 -6.62 -5.74 35.02
C ASP A 48 -6.04 -4.37 35.28
N THR A 49 -4.99 -4.37 36.06
CA THR A 49 -4.35 -3.16 36.54
C THR A 49 -3.56 -2.61 35.35
N ILE A 50 -4.24 -2.34 34.24
CA ILE A 50 -3.86 -1.33 33.27
C ILE A 50 -4.05 -0.01 34.02
N VAL A 51 -3.10 0.25 34.92
CA VAL A 51 -2.82 1.60 35.37
C VAL A 51 -2.46 2.32 34.09
N GLU A 52 -3.41 3.08 33.58
CA GLU A 52 -3.14 4.01 32.50
C GLU A 52 -1.94 4.84 32.96
N ASP A 53 -0.84 4.73 32.22
CA ASP A 53 0.41 5.36 32.60
C ASP A 53 0.17 6.86 32.78
N THR A 54 0.07 7.28 34.03
CA THR A 54 -0.27 8.65 34.38
C THR A 54 0.97 9.55 34.21
N ILE A 55 2.14 8.96 33.96
CA ILE A 55 3.40 9.66 33.74
C ILE A 55 3.39 10.23 32.32
N LYS A 56 2.91 11.46 32.20
CA LYS A 56 3.08 12.24 30.97
C LYS A 56 4.55 12.61 30.82
N LEU A 57 5.25 11.88 29.96
CA LEU A 57 6.62 12.21 29.59
C LEU A 57 6.68 13.64 29.04
N PRO A 58 7.60 14.50 29.51
CA PRO A 58 7.81 15.84 28.94
C PRO A 58 8.06 15.80 27.42
N TYR A 59 8.69 14.71 26.96
CA TYR A 59 8.91 14.40 25.55
C TYR A 59 8.40 12.98 25.24
N PRO A 60 7.12 12.84 24.80
CA PRO A 60 6.57 11.53 24.51
C PRO A 60 7.10 11.01 23.17
N PHE A 61 7.73 9.85 23.19
CA PHE A 61 8.11 9.12 21.98
C PHE A 61 6.96 8.22 21.55
N LYS A 62 6.59 8.28 20.28
CA LYS A 62 5.71 7.29 19.67
C LYS A 62 6.57 6.14 19.18
N ASP A 63 6.52 5.01 19.88
CA ASP A 63 7.08 3.79 19.35
C ASP A 63 6.05 3.10 18.46
N ASP A 64 6.35 3.04 17.17
CA ASP A 64 5.57 2.25 16.23
C ASP A 64 6.11 0.82 16.25
N SER A 65 5.51 -0.06 17.06
CA SER A 65 5.90 -1.48 17.17
C SER A 65 5.67 -2.27 15.89
N ASN A 66 4.83 -1.75 14.99
CA ASN A 66 4.55 -2.33 13.70
C ASN A 66 5.74 -2.08 12.73
N PRO A 67 6.43 -3.13 12.23
CA PRO A 67 7.54 -2.99 11.28
C PRO A 67 7.12 -2.33 9.94
N TYR A 68 5.82 -2.19 9.69
CA TYR A 68 5.25 -1.55 8.50
C TYR A 68 4.87 -0.10 8.70
N SER A 69 4.80 0.37 9.95
CA SER A 69 4.44 1.75 10.20
C SER A 69 5.47 2.65 9.53
N GLN A 70 4.97 3.69 8.86
CA GLN A 70 5.85 4.73 8.39
C GLN A 70 6.42 5.40 9.63
N LYS A 71 7.74 5.34 9.81
CA LYS A 71 8.41 6.02 10.92
C LYS A 71 7.92 7.45 11.01
N THR A 72 7.10 7.71 12.01
CA THR A 72 6.43 9.00 12.21
C THR A 72 7.39 10.06 12.75
N GLN A 73 8.55 9.64 13.25
CA GLN A 73 9.59 10.49 13.80
C GLN A 73 10.60 10.89 12.74
N SER A 74 10.34 12.00 12.04
CA SER A 74 11.23 12.55 10.99
C SER A 74 11.90 13.88 11.39
N SER A 75 11.99 14.19 12.69
CA SER A 75 12.72 15.37 13.15
C SER A 75 14.23 15.08 13.22
N PRO A 76 15.11 16.00 12.78
CA PRO A 76 16.56 15.90 13.00
C PRO A 76 16.96 15.83 14.48
N LEU A 77 16.05 16.20 15.39
CA LEU A 77 16.27 16.09 16.85
C LEU A 77 16.13 14.65 17.38
N TYR A 78 15.51 13.76 16.61
CA TYR A 78 15.42 12.34 16.95
C TYR A 78 16.66 11.60 16.47
N LEU A 79 17.17 10.69 17.29
CA LEU A 79 18.25 9.80 16.88
C LEU A 79 17.76 8.85 15.78
N SER A 80 18.64 8.57 14.82
CA SER A 80 18.42 7.52 13.85
C SER A 80 18.53 6.14 14.51
N ASN A 81 17.88 5.13 13.92
CA ASN A 81 18.08 3.76 14.38
C ASN A 81 19.56 3.35 14.20
N PRO A 82 20.11 2.54 15.12
CA PRO A 82 21.46 2.05 15.01
C PRO A 82 21.59 1.06 13.83
N SER A 83 22.79 1.01 13.24
CA SER A 83 23.07 0.25 12.02
C SER A 83 23.08 -1.27 12.20
N ASN A 84 23.05 -1.76 13.44
CA ASN A 84 23.00 -3.19 13.77
C ASN A 84 21.59 -3.79 13.66
N ILE A 85 20.54 -2.96 13.51
CA ILE A 85 19.18 -3.43 13.25
C ILE A 85 19.03 -3.66 11.75
N LYS A 86 18.67 -4.89 11.37
CA LYS A 86 18.43 -5.28 9.98
C LYS A 86 16.98 -5.71 9.79
N THR A 87 16.33 -5.21 8.75
CA THR A 87 15.00 -5.67 8.34
C THR A 87 15.13 -6.71 7.24
N GLU A 88 14.59 -7.90 7.45
CA GLU A 88 14.56 -9.01 6.49
C GLU A 88 13.12 -9.27 6.05
N VAL A 89 12.94 -9.52 4.75
CA VAL A 89 11.64 -9.78 4.13
C VAL A 89 11.72 -11.13 3.43
N GLU A 90 10.90 -12.09 3.85
CA GLU A 90 10.86 -13.45 3.35
C GLU A 90 9.47 -13.77 2.79
N TYR A 91 9.40 -14.37 1.60
CA TYR A 91 8.15 -14.78 0.99
C TYR A 91 7.81 -16.22 1.40
N ASP A 92 6.61 -16.42 1.95
CA ASP A 92 6.07 -17.75 2.26
C ASP A 92 5.21 -18.26 1.09
N PRO A 93 5.63 -19.33 0.39
CA PRO A 93 4.89 -19.87 -0.75
C PRO A 93 3.59 -20.58 -0.39
N PHE A 94 3.39 -20.98 0.88
CA PHE A 94 2.18 -21.68 1.31
C PHE A 94 1.04 -20.71 1.59
N THR A 95 1.34 -19.60 2.25
CA THR A 95 0.36 -18.56 2.60
C THR A 95 0.28 -17.46 1.53
N GLY A 96 1.32 -17.31 0.71
CA GLY A 96 1.44 -16.22 -0.27
C GLY A 96 1.74 -14.86 0.39
N GLU A 97 2.16 -14.86 1.64
CA GLU A 97 2.44 -13.68 2.45
C GLU A 97 3.94 -13.36 2.50
N TYR A 98 4.24 -12.09 2.78
CA TYR A 98 5.59 -11.58 3.02
C TYR A 98 5.79 -11.39 4.52
N ASN A 99 6.64 -12.22 5.11
CA ASN A 99 7.06 -12.15 6.49
C ASN A 99 8.20 -11.15 6.66
N ILE A 100 8.05 -10.22 7.58
CA ILE A 100 9.01 -9.14 7.80
C ILE A 100 9.49 -9.21 9.24
N THR A 101 10.80 -9.31 9.40
CA THR A 101 11.47 -9.46 10.70
C THR A 101 12.54 -8.40 10.87
N GLU A 102 12.60 -7.79 12.05
CA GLU A 102 13.70 -6.92 12.45
C GLU A 102 14.64 -7.69 13.37
N LYS A 103 15.89 -7.87 12.94
CA LYS A 103 16.89 -8.69 13.64
C LYS A 103 18.06 -7.84 14.13
N ILE A 104 18.55 -8.18 15.31
CA ILE A 104 19.84 -7.72 15.84
C ILE A 104 20.69 -8.98 16.06
N GLY A 105 21.72 -9.16 15.22
CA GLY A 105 22.51 -10.39 15.23
C GLY A 105 21.63 -11.61 14.92
N SER A 106 21.46 -12.49 15.90
CA SER A 106 20.64 -13.71 15.81
C SER A 106 19.26 -13.60 16.49
N PHE A 107 18.94 -12.47 17.10
CA PHE A 107 17.69 -12.27 17.84
C PHE A 107 16.72 -11.36 17.08
N ASN A 108 15.43 -11.69 17.12
CA ASN A 108 14.37 -10.85 16.58
C ASN A 108 14.11 -9.70 17.56
N TYR A 109 14.53 -8.49 17.19
CA TYR A 109 14.33 -7.28 18.00
C TYR A 109 12.85 -6.98 18.26
N ARG A 110 11.99 -7.31 17.31
CA ARG A 110 10.54 -7.14 17.38
C ARG A 110 9.79 -8.35 16.87
N ASN A 111 8.50 -8.37 17.18
CA ASN A 111 7.59 -9.38 16.68
C ASN A 111 7.58 -9.35 15.14
N PRO A 112 7.71 -10.52 14.49
CA PRO A 112 7.47 -10.61 13.06
C PRO A 112 6.06 -10.13 12.75
N SER A 113 5.91 -9.54 11.57
CA SER A 113 4.59 -9.31 11.00
C SER A 113 4.57 -9.92 9.60
N SER A 114 3.38 -10.32 9.14
CA SER A 114 3.14 -10.74 7.77
C SER A 114 2.23 -9.76 7.04
N MET A 115 2.32 -9.72 5.71
CA MET A 115 1.44 -8.95 4.86
C MET A 115 1.20 -9.66 3.53
N THR A 116 0.07 -9.39 2.90
CA THR A 116 -0.23 -9.92 1.57
C THR A 116 0.63 -9.27 0.48
N LEU A 117 0.73 -9.92 -0.68
CA LEU A 117 1.43 -9.36 -1.85
C LEU A 117 0.95 -7.96 -2.24
N GLU A 118 -0.36 -7.72 -2.21
CA GLU A 118 -0.94 -6.44 -2.61
C GLU A 118 -0.63 -5.33 -1.58
N GLU A 119 -0.66 -5.65 -0.29
CA GLU A 119 -0.24 -4.73 0.77
C GLU A 119 1.25 -4.39 0.65
N TYR A 120 2.09 -5.39 0.39
CA TYR A 120 3.53 -5.18 0.17
C TYR A 120 3.83 -4.27 -1.00
N ARG A 121 3.15 -4.50 -2.14
CA ARG A 121 3.27 -3.66 -3.33
C ARG A 121 2.84 -2.23 -3.04
N SER A 122 1.71 -2.06 -2.37
CA SER A 122 1.18 -0.75 -2.02
C SER A 122 2.13 0.02 -1.09
N GLN A 123 2.62 -0.64 -0.05
CA GLN A 123 3.52 -0.05 0.92
C GLN A 123 4.88 0.30 0.30
N THR A 124 5.46 -0.59 -0.51
CA THR A 124 6.71 -0.34 -1.22
C THR A 124 6.60 0.86 -2.15
N ARG A 125 5.48 1.00 -2.87
CA ARG A 125 5.18 2.16 -3.72
C ARG A 125 5.08 3.44 -2.90
N LYS A 126 4.38 3.41 -1.77
CA LYS A 126 4.26 4.58 -0.88
C LYS A 126 5.63 5.02 -0.35
N ASN A 127 6.46 4.05 0.06
CA ASN A 127 7.80 4.30 0.58
C ASN A 127 8.74 4.85 -0.50
N SER A 128 8.68 4.34 -1.73
CA SER A 128 9.51 4.85 -2.83
C SER A 128 9.19 6.31 -3.17
N ILE A 129 7.90 6.67 -3.23
CA ILE A 129 7.45 8.05 -3.44
C ILE A 129 7.95 8.97 -2.30
N ASN A 130 7.77 8.54 -1.04
CA ASN A 130 8.23 9.31 0.12
C ASN A 130 9.75 9.51 0.13
N ASN A 131 10.52 8.46 -0.19
CA ASN A 131 11.96 8.51 -0.28
C ASN A 131 12.41 9.43 -1.43
N TYR A 132 11.73 9.40 -2.57
CA TYR A 132 12.00 10.30 -3.69
C TYR A 132 11.83 11.77 -3.27
N TRP A 133 10.69 12.13 -2.68
CA TRP A 133 10.47 13.51 -2.22
C TRP A 133 11.40 13.93 -1.07
N SER A 134 11.76 13.00 -0.18
CA SER A 134 12.76 13.26 0.86
C SER A 134 14.14 13.55 0.26
N GLN A 135 14.57 12.79 -0.74
CA GLN A 135 15.83 13.02 -1.45
C GLN A 135 15.81 14.35 -2.20
N GLN A 136 14.72 14.64 -2.92
CA GLN A 136 14.54 15.89 -3.64
C GLN A 136 14.61 17.11 -2.70
N ARG A 137 13.95 17.05 -1.54
CA ARG A 137 14.03 18.10 -0.51
C ARG A 137 15.45 18.29 0.02
N ARG A 138 16.20 17.22 0.27
CA ARG A 138 17.60 17.30 0.74
C ARG A 138 18.52 17.87 -0.33
N ALA A 139 18.34 17.47 -1.59
CA ALA A 139 19.11 17.99 -2.72
C ALA A 139 18.86 19.49 -2.93
N ASN A 140 17.61 19.94 -2.78
CA ASN A 140 17.22 21.33 -3.01
C ASN A 140 17.43 22.24 -1.77
N GLY A 141 17.30 21.69 -0.55
CA GLY A 141 17.46 22.45 0.69
C GLY A 141 18.90 22.87 0.99
N ASN A 142 19.89 22.19 0.40
CA ASN A 142 21.30 22.56 0.48
C ASN A 142 21.71 23.58 -0.61
N LEU A 143 20.83 23.90 -1.55
CA LEU A 143 21.04 24.94 -2.55
C LEU A 143 20.47 26.25 -2.00
N GLY A 144 21.29 26.94 -1.20
CA GLY A 144 21.08 28.37 -1.01
C GLY A 144 21.25 29.06 -2.36
N GLN A 145 20.16 29.18 -3.13
CA GLN A 145 19.95 30.02 -4.31
C GLN A 145 18.60 29.65 -4.95
N GLY A 146 17.54 30.37 -4.58
CA GLY A 146 16.24 30.27 -5.25
C GLY A 146 16.28 30.57 -6.75
N GLU A 147 17.36 31.18 -7.26
CA GLU A 147 17.56 31.49 -8.68
C GLU A 147 17.85 30.25 -9.54
N LEU A 148 18.61 29.27 -9.05
CA LEU A 148 18.93 28.05 -9.82
C LEU A 148 17.73 27.10 -9.97
N PHE A 149 16.75 27.20 -9.07
CA PHE A 149 15.56 26.35 -9.10
C PHE A 149 14.54 26.87 -10.14
N LEU A 150 14.37 28.19 -10.22
CA LEU A 150 13.48 28.82 -11.20
C LEU A 150 13.98 28.61 -12.64
N ASP A 151 15.27 28.81 -12.91
CA ASP A 151 15.80 28.65 -14.28
C ASP A 151 15.74 27.19 -14.77
N LYS A 152 16.01 26.22 -13.89
CA LYS A 152 15.91 24.78 -14.23
C LYS A 152 14.47 24.31 -14.47
N TYR A 153 13.50 24.87 -13.76
CA TYR A 153 12.09 24.45 -13.86
C TYR A 153 11.33 25.20 -14.96
N LEU A 154 11.69 26.46 -15.23
CA LEU A 154 11.05 27.27 -16.28
C LEU A 154 11.59 26.95 -17.68
N ASN A 155 12.87 26.53 -17.82
CA ASN A 155 13.48 26.22 -19.11
C ASN A 155 14.29 24.91 -19.05
N PRO A 156 13.65 23.73 -19.08
CA PRO A 156 14.38 22.46 -19.11
C PRO A 156 15.11 22.29 -20.46
N LYS A 157 16.43 22.54 -20.47
CA LYS A 157 17.29 22.27 -21.63
C LYS A 157 17.68 20.79 -21.65
N LEU A 158 17.05 20.02 -22.54
CA LEU A 158 17.39 18.61 -22.77
C LEU A 158 18.43 18.52 -23.89
N ASN A 159 19.63 18.05 -23.56
CA ASN A 159 20.68 17.73 -24.54
C ASN A 159 20.44 16.31 -25.08
N VAL A 160 19.88 16.21 -26.27
CA VAL A 160 19.60 14.92 -26.91
C VAL A 160 20.86 14.45 -27.64
N ASN A 161 21.61 13.53 -27.03
CA ASN A 161 22.88 13.06 -27.57
C ASN A 161 22.67 11.93 -28.61
N ILE A 162 21.89 12.21 -29.65
CA ILE A 162 21.67 11.28 -30.77
C ILE A 162 22.51 11.74 -31.96
N LYS A 163 23.48 10.92 -32.36
CA LYS A 163 24.32 11.19 -33.53
C LYS A 163 23.43 11.34 -34.77
N GLY A 164 23.38 12.56 -35.32
CA GLY A 164 22.59 12.90 -36.51
C GLY A 164 21.33 13.71 -36.26
N PHE A 165 20.94 13.98 -35.00
CA PHE A 165 19.79 14.81 -34.65
C PHE A 165 19.97 16.28 -35.10
N ASP A 166 21.17 16.83 -34.89
CA ASP A 166 21.59 18.15 -35.39
C ASP A 166 21.30 18.37 -36.88
N LYS A 167 21.43 17.31 -37.69
CA LYS A 167 21.32 17.40 -39.16
C LYS A 167 19.88 17.64 -39.62
N ILE A 168 18.90 17.24 -38.80
CA ILE A 168 17.48 17.26 -39.17
C ILE A 168 16.77 18.45 -38.50
N PHE A 169 17.28 18.95 -37.37
CA PHE A 169 16.64 20.01 -36.58
C PHE A 169 17.52 21.22 -36.26
N GLY A 170 18.79 21.23 -36.66
CA GLY A 170 19.66 22.40 -36.55
C GLY A 170 20.21 22.71 -35.15
N SER A 171 19.84 21.95 -34.10
CA SER A 171 20.40 22.05 -32.75
C SER A 171 20.13 20.80 -31.91
N ASN A 172 21.09 20.37 -31.08
CA ASN A 172 20.96 19.28 -30.09
C ASN A 172 20.23 19.68 -28.80
N VAL A 173 19.88 20.96 -28.64
CA VAL A 173 19.25 21.50 -27.43
C VAL A 173 17.78 21.81 -27.72
N ILE A 174 16.88 21.08 -27.08
CA ILE A 174 15.44 21.37 -27.11
C ILE A 174 15.14 22.33 -25.95
N ASP A 175 14.65 23.53 -26.27
CA ASP A 175 14.16 24.52 -25.32
C ASP A 175 12.63 24.43 -25.26
N ILE A 176 12.08 23.98 -24.13
CA ILE A 176 10.63 23.83 -23.94
C ILE A 176 10.16 24.96 -23.04
N LYS A 177 9.36 25.88 -23.60
CA LYS A 177 8.67 26.93 -22.86
C LYS A 177 7.21 26.52 -22.66
N PRO A 178 6.66 26.59 -21.44
CA PRO A 178 5.24 26.32 -21.19
C PRO A 178 4.33 27.40 -21.78
#